data_AF-A0A6B0DJM7-F1
#
_entry.id   AF-A0A6B0DJM7-F1
#
_cell.length_a   1.000
_cell.length_b   1.000
_cell.length_c   1.000
_cell.angle_alpha   90.00
_cell.angle_beta   90.00
_cell.angle_gamma   90.00
#
_symmetry.space_group_name_H-M   'P 1'
#
loop_
_entity.id
_entity.type
_entity.pdbx_description
1 polymer ?
#
loop_
_entity_poly.entity_id
_entity_poly.type
_entity_poly.pdbx_seq_one_letter_code
_entity_poly.pdbx_strand_id
1 'polypeptide(L)'
;SSNDDEKDAREFAEKIGIDFRVFNIEKFISPFREIYNDRKILGNIKARIRMVVLYSIANKENALVIGASNKSELLTGYFTKYGDGASDLMPIGDLYKTQVKLLARKVGLPEKVINKVPTAGLWPGQRDEDELGIDYFTLDKVLYGIELLMDDLRISEETGVNLETVNRIRKMVEISRHKRVLIYIPKVSIRTVGLDFRE
;
A
#
# COMPACT_ATOMS: atom_id res chain seq x y z
N SER A 1 -16.42 3.79 -3.01
CA SER A 1 -15.47 4.43 -3.93
C SER A 1 -16.23 5.48 -4.71
N SER A 2 -15.57 6.38 -5.44
CA SER A 2 -16.30 7.21 -6.38
C SER A 2 -16.79 6.35 -7.56
N ASN A 3 -17.87 6.75 -8.23
CA ASN A 3 -18.33 6.08 -9.45
C ASN A 3 -17.27 6.13 -10.56
N ASP A 4 -16.42 7.16 -10.55
CA ASP A 4 -15.34 7.34 -11.51
C ASP A 4 -14.20 6.31 -11.33
N ASP A 5 -13.88 5.92 -10.09
CA ASP A 5 -12.86 4.90 -9.81
C ASP A 5 -13.26 3.52 -10.36
N GLU A 6 -14.53 3.14 -10.20
CA GLU A 6 -15.03 1.88 -10.74
C GLU A 6 -15.03 1.90 -12.27
N LYS A 7 -15.46 3.01 -12.87
CA LYS A 7 -15.48 3.18 -14.32
C LYS A 7 -14.07 3.07 -14.92
N ASP A 8 -13.09 3.78 -14.35
CA ASP A 8 -11.69 3.71 -14.81
C ASP A 8 -11.14 2.28 -14.72
N ALA A 9 -11.44 1.56 -13.63
CA ALA A 9 -11.00 0.19 -13.43
C ALA A 9 -11.65 -0.80 -14.42
N ARG A 10 -12.96 -0.64 -14.69
CA ARG A 10 -13.69 -1.46 -15.66
C ARG A 10 -13.18 -1.24 -17.08
N GLU A 11 -13.06 0.01 -17.51
CA GLU A 11 -12.52 0.37 -18.83
C GLU A 11 -11.12 -0.22 -19.04
N PHE A 12 -10.27 -0.18 -18.01
CA PHE A 12 -8.94 -0.75 -18.09
C PHE A 12 -8.97 -2.28 -18.17
N ALA A 13 -9.79 -2.93 -17.33
CA ALA A 13 -9.93 -4.39 -17.33
C ALA A 13 -10.43 -4.92 -18.69
N GLU A 14 -11.42 -4.26 -19.28
CA GLU A 14 -11.93 -4.57 -20.63
C GLU A 14 -10.83 -4.41 -21.69
N LYS A 15 -10.03 -3.34 -21.62
CA LYS A 15 -8.92 -3.09 -22.55
C LYS A 15 -7.85 -4.19 -22.54
N ILE A 16 -7.54 -4.76 -21.38
CA ILE A 16 -6.53 -5.82 -21.24
C ILE A 16 -7.10 -7.24 -21.26
N GLY A 17 -8.42 -7.37 -21.41
CA GLY A 17 -9.10 -8.65 -21.54
C GLY A 17 -9.12 -9.49 -20.26
N ILE A 18 -9.17 -8.87 -19.08
CA ILE A 18 -9.28 -9.58 -17.79
C ILE A 18 -10.73 -9.58 -17.28
N ASP A 19 -11.10 -10.61 -16.53
CA ASP A 19 -12.40 -10.67 -15.85
C ASP A 19 -12.48 -9.54 -14.80
N PHE A 20 -13.62 -8.85 -14.77
CA PHE A 20 -13.87 -7.74 -13.85
C PHE A 20 -15.18 -7.95 -13.10
N ARG A 21 -15.10 -7.97 -11.78
CA ARG A 21 -16.26 -8.20 -10.90
C ARG A 21 -16.36 -7.12 -9.85
N VAL A 22 -17.60 -6.71 -9.57
CA VAL A 22 -17.90 -5.69 -8.55
C VAL A 22 -18.53 -6.35 -7.34
N PHE A 23 -17.92 -6.16 -6.18
CA PHE A 23 -18.42 -6.62 -4.90
C PHE A 23 -18.69 -5.42 -4.00
N ASN A 24 -19.97 -5.15 -3.71
CA ASN A 24 -20.33 -4.11 -2.76
C ASN A 24 -20.12 -4.61 -1.32
N ILE A 25 -19.15 -4.02 -0.62
CA ILE A 25 -18.77 -4.39 0.74
C ILE A 25 -19.44 -3.53 1.82
N GLU A 26 -20.26 -2.55 1.44
CA GLU A 26 -20.84 -1.56 2.37
C GLU A 26 -21.66 -2.21 3.48
N LYS A 27 -22.43 -3.26 3.15
CA LYS A 27 -23.24 -4.03 4.11
C LYS A 27 -22.42 -4.73 5.21
N PHE A 28 -21.13 -4.96 4.96
CA PHE A 28 -20.24 -5.57 5.94
C PHE A 28 -19.51 -4.53 6.81
N ILE A 29 -19.53 -3.26 6.37
CA ILE A 29 -18.89 -2.14 7.08
C ILE A 29 -19.91 -1.41 7.96
N SER A 30 -21.19 -1.37 7.56
CA SER A 30 -22.22 -0.58 8.25
C SER A 30 -22.32 -0.86 9.75
N PRO A 31 -22.25 -2.11 10.26
CA PRO A 31 -22.36 -2.34 11.71
C PRO A 31 -21.18 -1.72 12.49
N PHE A 32 -20.00 -1.63 11.87
CA PHE A 32 -18.83 -1.04 12.52
C PHE A 32 -18.91 0.48 12.63
N ARG A 33 -19.72 1.15 11.79
CA ARG A 33 -19.94 2.60 11.88
C ARG A 33 -20.78 3.00 13.09
N GLU A 34 -21.60 2.09 13.59
CA GLU A 34 -22.37 2.30 14.83
C GLU A 34 -21.48 2.17 16.07
N ILE A 35 -20.35 1.45 15.95
CA ILE A 35 -19.41 1.18 17.05
C ILE A 35 -18.27 2.22 17.07
N TYR A 36 -17.77 2.60 15.90
CA TYR A 36 -16.58 3.43 15.75
C TYR A 36 -16.88 4.72 14.97
N ASN A 37 -16.53 5.86 15.56
CA ASN A 37 -16.58 7.17 14.91
C ASN A 37 -15.24 7.61 14.28
N ASP A 38 -14.17 6.83 14.46
CA ASP A 38 -12.85 7.14 13.92
C ASP A 38 -12.70 6.66 12.46
N ARG A 39 -12.43 7.61 11.55
CA ARG A 39 -12.29 7.33 10.11
C ARG A 39 -11.12 6.39 9.76
N LYS A 40 -10.02 6.41 10.52
CA LYS A 40 -8.87 5.52 10.31
C LYS A 40 -9.20 4.10 10.74
N ILE A 41 -9.92 3.93 11.85
CA ILE A 41 -10.42 2.61 12.28
C ILE A 41 -11.35 2.03 11.20
N LEU A 42 -12.33 2.81 10.74
CA LEU A 42 -13.25 2.40 9.68
C LEU A 42 -12.53 2.13 8.35
N GLY A 43 -11.53 2.92 8.00
CA GLY A 43 -10.67 2.72 6.83
C GLY A 43 -9.91 1.39 6.90
N ASN A 44 -9.31 1.07 8.06
CA ASN A 44 -8.64 -0.20 8.27
C ASN A 44 -9.60 -1.40 8.18
N ILE A 45 -10.80 -1.27 8.76
CA ILE A 45 -11.84 -2.32 8.66
C ILE A 45 -12.24 -2.54 7.20
N LYS A 46 -12.46 -1.47 6.45
CA LYS A 46 -12.76 -1.53 5.01
C LYS A 46 -11.64 -2.23 4.22
N ALA A 47 -10.39 -1.90 4.47
CA ALA A 47 -9.24 -2.55 3.83
C ALA A 47 -9.18 -4.06 4.16
N ARG A 48 -9.43 -4.44 5.42
CA ARG A 48 -9.48 -5.85 5.86
C ARG A 48 -10.64 -6.63 5.25
N ILE A 49 -11.81 -6.00 5.11
CA ILE A 49 -12.96 -6.65 4.44
C ILE A 49 -12.64 -6.91 2.96
N ARG A 50 -11.96 -5.98 2.27
CA ARG A 50 -11.49 -6.22 0.89
C ARG A 50 -10.55 -7.43 0.81
N MET A 51 -9.60 -7.53 1.74
CA MET A 51 -8.70 -8.69 1.85
C MET A 51 -9.48 -10.00 2.01
N VAL A 52 -10.47 -10.03 2.92
CA VAL A 52 -11.33 -11.21 3.13
C VAL A 52 -12.04 -11.63 1.83
N VAL A 53 -12.59 -10.67 1.09
CA VAL A 53 -13.25 -10.93 -0.20
C VAL A 53 -12.25 -11.50 -1.22
N LEU A 54 -11.08 -10.88 -1.38
CA LEU A 54 -10.04 -11.31 -2.32
C LEU A 54 -9.59 -12.76 -2.05
N TYR A 55 -9.26 -13.08 -0.80
CA TYR A 55 -8.86 -14.44 -0.43
C TYR A 55 -10.02 -15.45 -0.52
N SER A 56 -11.26 -15.03 -0.27
CA SER A 56 -12.42 -15.91 -0.46
C SER A 56 -12.61 -16.31 -1.93
N ILE A 57 -12.39 -15.36 -2.86
CA ILE A 57 -12.44 -15.63 -4.31
C ILE A 57 -11.25 -16.51 -4.71
N ALA A 58 -10.03 -16.15 -4.29
CA ALA A 58 -8.82 -16.90 -4.59
C ALA A 58 -8.93 -18.37 -4.14
N ASN A 59 -9.41 -18.62 -2.92
CA ASN A 59 -9.63 -19.98 -2.41
C ASN A 59 -10.66 -20.76 -3.22
N LYS A 60 -11.77 -20.11 -3.62
CA LYS A 60 -12.82 -20.74 -4.43
C LYS A 60 -12.32 -21.09 -5.83
N GLU A 61 -11.45 -20.26 -6.39
CA GLU A 61 -10.94 -20.38 -7.77
C GLU A 61 -9.58 -21.09 -7.84
N ASN A 62 -9.04 -21.54 -6.71
CA ASN A 62 -7.69 -22.10 -6.59
C ASN A 62 -6.62 -21.17 -7.22
N ALA A 63 -6.72 -19.88 -6.89
CA ALA A 63 -5.86 -18.81 -7.38
C ALA A 63 -5.04 -18.18 -6.24
N LEU A 64 -4.13 -17.27 -6.60
CA LEU A 64 -3.33 -16.47 -5.68
C LEU A 64 -3.76 -15.00 -5.72
N VAL A 65 -3.61 -14.31 -4.60
CA VAL A 65 -3.88 -12.87 -4.48
C VAL A 65 -2.61 -12.07 -4.83
N ILE A 66 -2.72 -11.20 -5.83
CA ILE A 66 -1.65 -10.27 -6.22
C ILE A 66 -1.85 -8.92 -5.54
N GLY A 67 -0.86 -8.50 -4.74
CA GLY A 67 -0.85 -7.23 -4.03
C GLY A 67 -0.30 -6.08 -4.88
N ALA A 68 -0.78 -4.87 -4.59
CA ALA A 68 -0.46 -3.64 -5.34
C ALA A 68 0.25 -2.57 -4.50
N SER A 69 0.69 -2.89 -3.28
CA SER A 69 1.50 -1.98 -2.48
C SER A 69 2.87 -1.77 -3.12
N ASN A 70 3.33 -0.52 -3.18
CA ASN A 70 4.65 -0.16 -3.69
C ASN A 70 5.66 0.10 -2.56
N LYS A 71 6.95 0.19 -2.91
CA LYS A 71 8.05 0.35 -1.94
C LYS A 71 7.86 1.57 -1.04
N SER A 72 7.36 2.69 -1.58
CA SER A 72 7.13 3.92 -0.81
C SER A 72 6.08 3.72 0.28
N GLU A 73 4.96 3.08 -0.05
CA GLU A 73 3.90 2.72 0.92
C GLU A 73 4.40 1.70 1.95
N LEU A 74 5.12 0.66 1.49
CA LEU A 74 5.64 -0.39 2.36
C LEU A 74 6.63 0.17 3.38
N LEU A 75 7.60 0.98 2.93
CA LEU A 75 8.62 1.58 3.80
C LEU A 75 7.99 2.53 4.81
N THR A 76 7.09 3.41 4.39
CA THR A 76 6.42 4.36 5.30
C THR A 76 5.37 3.69 6.19
N GLY A 77 4.97 2.45 5.88
CA GLY A 77 3.87 1.78 6.56
C GLY A 77 2.50 2.35 6.23
N TYR A 78 2.38 3.06 5.11
CA TYR A 78 1.16 3.70 4.63
C TYR A 78 0.25 2.68 3.91
N PHE A 79 -0.14 1.66 4.67
CA PHE A 79 -1.08 0.60 4.29
C PHE A 79 -1.67 -0.04 5.56
N THR A 80 -2.79 -0.73 5.43
CA THR A 80 -3.41 -1.46 6.54
C THR A 80 -2.76 -2.84 6.68
N LYS A 81 -2.16 -3.13 7.83
CA LYS A 81 -1.67 -4.48 8.16
C LYS A 81 -2.84 -5.48 8.15
N TYR A 82 -2.66 -6.57 7.39
CA TYR A 82 -3.70 -7.57 7.08
C TYR A 82 -4.91 -7.01 6.31
N GLY A 83 -4.75 -5.87 5.65
CA GLY A 83 -5.74 -5.28 4.74
C GLY A 83 -5.21 -5.31 3.30
N ASP A 84 -5.08 -4.14 2.70
CA ASP A 84 -4.57 -3.95 1.33
C ASP A 84 -3.13 -4.46 1.12
N GLY A 85 -2.33 -4.52 2.19
CA GLY A 85 -0.98 -5.12 2.13
C GLY A 85 -0.94 -6.64 2.31
N ALA A 86 -2.07 -7.35 2.36
CA ALA A 86 -2.08 -8.81 2.46
C ALA A 86 -2.30 -9.46 1.09
N SER A 87 -1.31 -10.22 0.63
CA SER A 87 -1.29 -10.87 -0.67
C SER A 87 -0.26 -11.99 -0.68
N ASP A 88 -0.33 -12.87 -1.68
CA ASP A 88 0.63 -13.97 -1.87
C ASP A 88 1.88 -13.50 -2.65
N LEU A 89 1.74 -12.49 -3.52
CA LEU A 89 2.84 -11.88 -4.28
C LEU A 89 2.62 -10.39 -4.49
N MET A 90 3.69 -9.57 -4.42
CA MET A 90 3.66 -8.13 -4.72
C MET A 90 4.65 -7.77 -5.84
N PRO A 91 4.24 -7.81 -7.13
CA PRO A 91 5.15 -7.60 -8.26
C PRO A 91 5.80 -6.21 -8.31
N ILE A 92 5.16 -5.21 -7.71
CA ILE A 92 5.66 -3.82 -7.66
C ILE A 92 6.13 -3.40 -6.25
N GLY A 93 6.24 -4.36 -5.32
CA GLY A 93 6.59 -4.09 -3.92
C GLY A 93 7.98 -3.47 -3.73
N ASP A 94 8.88 -3.68 -4.69
CA ASP A 94 10.23 -3.10 -4.67
C ASP A 94 10.39 -1.92 -5.64
N LEU A 95 9.29 -1.38 -6.17
CA LEU A 95 9.29 -0.15 -6.95
C LEU A 95 8.80 1.03 -6.12
N TYR A 96 9.52 2.14 -6.13
CA TYR A 96 9.05 3.41 -5.59
C TYR A 96 7.85 3.95 -6.37
N LYS A 97 7.01 4.80 -5.76
CA LYS A 97 5.81 5.35 -6.41
C LYS A 97 6.12 6.05 -7.73
N THR A 98 7.22 6.80 -7.78
CA THR A 98 7.73 7.42 -9.01
C THR A 98 8.08 6.38 -10.09
N GLN A 99 8.70 5.27 -9.72
CA GLN A 99 9.01 4.16 -10.62
C GLN A 99 7.74 3.43 -11.09
N VAL A 100 6.74 3.27 -10.22
CA VAL A 100 5.41 2.73 -10.60
C VAL A 100 4.75 3.62 -11.67
N LYS A 101 4.80 4.96 -11.53
CA LYS A 101 4.29 5.88 -12.56
C LYS A 101 5.05 5.74 -13.89
N LEU A 102 6.37 5.55 -13.85
CA LEU A 102 7.19 5.32 -15.04
C LEU A 102 6.81 3.99 -15.71
N LEU A 103 6.67 2.92 -14.94
CA LEU A 103 6.25 1.61 -15.43
C LEU A 103 4.85 1.68 -16.04
N ALA A 104 3.91 2.36 -15.39
CA ALA A 104 2.54 2.55 -15.88
C ALA A 104 2.50 3.20 -17.27
N ARG A 105 3.33 4.21 -17.52
CA ARG A 105 3.47 4.81 -18.87
C ARG A 105 4.01 3.81 -19.87
N LYS A 106 5.02 3.02 -19.49
CA LYS A 106 5.64 2.04 -20.39
C LYS A 106 4.70 0.89 -20.77
N VAL A 107 3.82 0.47 -19.87
CA VAL A 107 2.81 -0.58 -20.15
C VAL A 107 1.51 -0.03 -20.75
N GLY A 108 1.42 1.28 -21.01
CA GLY A 108 0.32 1.89 -21.75
C GLY A 108 -0.96 2.16 -20.93
N LEU A 109 -0.83 2.43 -19.63
CA LEU A 109 -1.94 2.96 -18.83
C LEU A 109 -2.33 4.37 -19.34
N PRO A 110 -3.62 4.74 -19.32
CA PRO A 110 -4.05 6.08 -19.69
C PRO A 110 -3.45 7.17 -18.77
N GLU A 111 -3.04 8.31 -19.35
CA GLU A 111 -2.50 9.44 -18.58
C GLU A 111 -3.48 9.97 -17.51
N LYS A 112 -4.80 9.85 -17.74
CA LYS A 112 -5.82 10.18 -16.73
C LYS A 112 -5.68 9.37 -15.43
N VAL A 113 -5.27 8.09 -15.54
CA VAL A 113 -5.07 7.20 -14.39
C VAL A 113 -3.72 7.49 -13.74
N ILE A 114 -2.68 7.70 -14.55
CA ILE A 114 -1.30 7.94 -14.09
C ILE A 114 -1.18 9.26 -13.31
N ASN A 115 -1.87 10.31 -13.78
CA ASN A 115 -1.84 11.64 -13.18
C ASN A 115 -2.95 11.86 -12.14
N LYS A 116 -3.77 10.84 -11.86
CA LYS A 116 -4.78 10.89 -10.80
C LYS A 116 -4.09 11.13 -9.45
N VAL A 117 -4.66 12.00 -8.62
CA VAL A 117 -4.15 12.27 -7.28
C VAL A 117 -4.16 10.97 -6.47
N PRO A 118 -3.02 10.53 -5.90
CA PRO A 118 -2.95 9.31 -5.10
C PRO A 118 -3.92 9.36 -3.90
N THR A 119 -4.69 8.30 -3.74
CA THR A 119 -5.66 8.14 -2.65
C THR A 119 -5.87 6.66 -2.34
N ALA A 120 -5.85 6.30 -1.06
CA ALA A 120 -6.29 4.96 -0.61
C ALA A 120 -7.83 4.76 -0.71
N GLY A 121 -8.60 5.84 -0.96
CA GLY A 121 -10.05 5.78 -1.15
C GLY A 121 -10.82 5.17 0.03
N LEU A 122 -10.31 5.36 1.24
CA LEU A 122 -10.89 4.83 2.48
C LEU A 122 -12.06 5.69 2.95
N TRP A 123 -11.92 7.02 2.88
CA TRP A 123 -12.96 8.01 3.20
C TRP A 123 -12.98 9.16 2.18
N PRO A 124 -14.07 9.97 2.12
CA PRO A 124 -14.18 11.09 1.18
C PRO A 124 -13.07 12.12 1.35
N GLY A 125 -12.49 12.57 0.23
CA GLY A 125 -11.46 13.61 0.20
C GLY A 125 -10.07 13.16 0.66
N GLN A 126 -9.82 11.86 0.88
CA GLN A 126 -8.50 11.36 1.24
C GLN A 126 -7.47 11.62 0.12
N ARG A 127 -6.30 12.12 0.48
CA ARG A 127 -5.12 12.26 -0.40
C ARG A 127 -3.90 11.75 0.34
N ASP A 128 -3.11 10.92 -0.33
CA ASP A 128 -1.97 10.25 0.33
C ASP A 128 -0.91 11.26 0.74
N GLU A 129 -0.59 12.22 -0.13
CA GLU A 129 0.45 13.24 0.10
C GLU A 129 0.09 14.18 1.26
N ASP A 130 -1.20 14.44 1.49
CA ASP A 130 -1.66 15.23 2.65
C ASP A 130 -1.47 14.46 3.96
N GLU A 131 -1.69 13.14 3.96
CA GLU A 131 -1.46 12.30 5.15
C GLU A 131 0.02 12.02 5.40
N LEU A 132 0.81 11.89 4.34
CA LEU A 132 2.25 11.73 4.40
C LEU A 132 2.96 13.06 4.69
N GLY A 133 2.31 14.20 4.44
CA GLY A 133 2.85 15.54 4.60
C GLY A 133 4.03 15.84 3.66
N ILE A 134 4.10 15.13 2.53
CA ILE A 134 5.17 15.22 1.53
C ILE A 134 4.68 14.58 0.21
N ASP A 135 5.08 15.14 -0.92
CA ASP A 135 4.78 14.56 -2.23
C ASP A 135 5.63 13.30 -2.48
N TYR A 136 5.15 12.40 -3.34
CA TYR A 136 5.86 11.14 -3.59
C TYR A 136 7.22 11.32 -4.26
N PHE A 137 7.41 12.35 -5.08
CA PHE A 137 8.70 12.58 -5.76
C PHE A 137 9.79 12.94 -4.75
N THR A 138 9.45 13.76 -3.77
CA THR A 138 10.33 14.13 -2.67
C THR A 138 10.50 12.99 -1.66
N LEU A 139 9.41 12.29 -1.31
CA LEU A 139 9.44 11.13 -0.41
C LEU A 139 10.38 10.04 -0.92
N ASP A 140 10.29 9.68 -2.19
CA ASP A 140 11.07 8.60 -2.78
C ASP A 140 12.58 8.88 -2.69
N LYS A 141 13.00 10.15 -2.83
CA LYS A 141 14.42 10.54 -2.66
C LYS A 141 14.88 10.34 -1.21
N VAL A 142 14.07 10.73 -0.24
CA VAL A 142 14.37 10.54 1.19
C VAL A 142 14.47 9.05 1.52
N LEU A 143 13.50 8.25 1.05
CA LEU A 143 13.50 6.80 1.26
C LEU A 143 14.69 6.11 0.58
N TYR A 144 15.13 6.59 -0.59
CA TYR A 144 16.33 6.09 -1.26
C TYR A 144 17.60 6.41 -0.45
N GLY A 145 17.72 7.61 0.12
CA GLY A 145 18.80 7.95 1.04
C GLY A 145 18.84 7.05 2.30
N ILE A 146 17.66 6.72 2.84
CA ILE A 146 17.54 5.76 3.96
C ILE A 146 18.01 4.36 3.53
N GLU A 147 17.65 3.91 2.33
CA GLU A 147 18.09 2.61 1.77
C GLU A 147 19.61 2.56 1.58
N LEU A 148 20.23 3.68 1.19
CA LEU A 148 21.69 3.82 1.10
C LEU A 148 22.39 3.95 2.46
N LEU A 149 21.65 3.82 3.57
CA LEU A 149 22.15 3.93 4.94
C LEU A 149 22.80 5.30 5.25
N MET A 150 22.36 6.36 4.57
CA MET A 150 22.79 7.72 4.88
C MET A 150 22.20 8.19 6.21
N ASP A 151 22.94 9.04 6.92
CA ASP A 151 22.43 9.78 8.06
C ASP A 151 21.47 10.91 7.62
N ASP A 152 20.69 11.43 8.56
CA ASP A 152 19.61 12.37 8.25
C ASP A 152 20.10 13.74 7.76
N LEU A 153 21.29 14.18 8.19
CA LEU A 153 21.88 15.43 7.72
C LEU A 153 22.25 15.31 6.24
N ARG A 154 22.94 14.22 5.89
CA ARG A 154 23.31 13.95 4.50
C ARG A 154 22.09 13.85 3.58
N ILE A 155 21.04 13.15 4.00
CA ILE A 155 19.79 13.07 3.23
C ILE A 155 19.17 14.46 3.06
N SER A 156 19.14 15.27 4.12
CA SER A 156 18.63 16.64 4.06
C SER A 156 19.41 17.49 3.04
N GLU A 157 20.74 17.42 3.06
CA GLU A 157 21.62 18.15 2.15
C GLU A 157 21.46 17.71 0.68
N GLU A 158 21.45 16.41 0.40
CA GLU A 158 21.36 15.88 -0.96
C GLU A 158 19.95 16.06 -1.58
N THR A 159 18.90 16.02 -0.75
CA THR A 159 17.52 16.11 -1.25
C THR A 159 16.93 17.52 -1.20
N GLY A 160 17.53 18.43 -0.41
CA GLY A 160 16.98 19.75 -0.11
C GLY A 160 15.77 19.72 0.83
N VAL A 161 15.43 18.55 1.39
CA VAL A 161 14.33 18.38 2.35
C VAL A 161 14.80 18.81 3.72
N ASN A 162 13.96 19.52 4.48
CA ASN A 162 14.35 19.93 5.84
C ASN A 162 14.58 18.72 6.75
N LEU A 163 15.54 18.86 7.68
CA LEU A 163 15.95 17.78 8.58
C LEU A 163 14.80 17.22 9.43
N GLU A 164 13.86 18.07 9.85
CA GLU A 164 12.68 17.63 10.61
C GLU A 164 11.82 16.64 9.82
N THR A 165 11.62 16.90 8.52
CA THR A 165 10.86 16.03 7.62
C THR A 165 11.61 14.73 7.37
N VAL A 166 12.93 14.78 7.15
CA VAL A 166 13.76 13.57 7.02
C VAL A 166 13.65 12.69 8.27
N ASN A 167 13.82 13.28 9.46
CA ASN A 167 13.68 12.58 10.74
C ASN A 167 12.29 11.96 10.90
N ARG A 168 11.23 12.69 10.51
CA ARG A 168 9.85 12.20 10.55
C ARG A 168 9.65 11.00 9.62
N ILE A 169 10.16 11.04 8.39
CA ILE A 169 10.06 9.93 7.44
C ILE A 169 10.85 8.73 7.95
N ARG A 170 12.08 8.91 8.45
CA ARG A 170 12.84 7.80 9.09
C ARG A 170 12.05 7.20 10.24
N LYS A 171 11.44 8.04 11.09
CA LYS A 171 10.62 7.56 12.19
C LYS A 171 9.43 6.74 11.70
N MET A 172 8.76 7.16 10.63
CA MET A 172 7.69 6.39 9.99
C MET A 172 8.20 5.02 9.52
N VAL A 173 9.39 4.96 8.91
CA VAL A 173 10.01 3.70 8.51
C VAL A 173 10.27 2.79 9.71
N GLU A 174 10.82 3.32 10.80
CA GLU A 174 11.12 2.55 12.01
C GLU A 174 9.86 2.00 12.68
N ILE A 175 8.88 2.86 12.98
CA ILE A 175 7.70 2.46 13.75
C ILE A 175 6.81 1.51 12.96
N SER A 176 6.88 1.55 11.62
CA SER A 176 6.10 0.67 10.74
C SER A 176 6.76 -0.65 10.42
N ARG A 177 7.99 -0.92 10.93
CA ARG A 177 8.73 -2.16 10.65
C ARG A 177 7.91 -3.42 10.93
N HIS A 178 7.08 -3.40 11.97
CA HIS A 178 6.19 -4.51 12.34
C HIS A 178 5.16 -4.89 11.25
N LYS A 179 4.95 -4.04 10.24
CA LYS A 179 4.07 -4.32 9.09
C LYS A 179 4.77 -5.01 7.93
N ARG A 180 6.11 -4.96 7.86
CA ARG A 180 6.94 -5.55 6.78
C ARG A 180 7.62 -6.86 7.15
N VAL A 181 7.41 -7.33 8.37
CA VAL A 181 7.95 -8.60 8.87
C VAL A 181 6.82 -9.59 9.05
N LEU A 182 7.13 -10.87 8.84
CA LEU A 182 6.28 -11.96 9.30
C LEU A 182 6.10 -11.89 10.82
N ILE A 183 5.13 -12.66 11.32
CA ILE A 183 4.86 -12.76 12.75
C ILE A 183 6.15 -13.14 13.50
N TYR A 184 6.49 -12.40 14.56
CA TYR A 184 7.61 -12.76 15.41
C TYR A 184 7.29 -14.04 16.17
N ILE A 185 8.03 -15.10 15.88
CA ILE A 185 7.90 -16.40 16.56
C ILE A 185 9.14 -16.59 17.46
N PRO A 186 8.97 -16.65 18.80
CA PRO A 186 10.06 -17.01 19.71
C PRO A 186 10.57 -18.42 19.37
N LYS A 187 11.86 -18.53 19.03
CA LYS A 187 12.47 -19.80 18.62
C LYS A 187 12.74 -20.67 19.85
N VAL A 188 12.08 -21.83 19.89
CA VAL A 188 12.26 -22.86 20.94
C VAL A 188 12.69 -24.20 20.33
N SER A 189 12.27 -24.50 19.11
CA SER A 189 12.57 -25.75 18.39
C SER A 189 13.77 -25.59 17.43
N ILE A 190 14.14 -26.69 16.77
CA ILE A 190 15.24 -26.74 15.80
C ILE A 190 15.01 -25.76 14.63
N ARG A 191 13.79 -25.68 14.11
CA ARG A 191 13.41 -24.81 12.99
C ARG A 191 12.10 -24.06 13.27
N THR A 192 12.08 -22.78 12.92
CA THR A 192 10.94 -21.87 13.02
C THR A 192 10.42 -21.50 11.63
N VAL A 193 9.12 -21.71 11.40
CA VAL A 193 8.42 -21.35 10.14
C VAL A 193 8.55 -19.85 9.88
N GLY A 194 8.82 -19.47 8.63
CA GLY A 194 9.01 -18.06 8.22
C GLY A 194 10.33 -17.41 8.66
N LEU A 195 11.20 -18.15 9.37
CA LEU A 195 12.56 -17.70 9.73
C LEU A 195 13.63 -18.64 9.16
N ASP A 196 13.52 -19.94 9.45
CA ASP A 196 14.55 -20.94 9.11
C ASP A 196 14.22 -21.71 7.82
N PHE A 197 12.94 -21.80 7.45
CA PHE A 197 12.52 -22.37 6.18
C PHE A 197 12.65 -21.31 5.10
N ARG A 198 13.59 -21.50 4.17
CA ARG A 198 13.67 -20.71 2.94
C ARG A 198 12.83 -21.43 1.90
N GLU A 199 11.60 -20.96 1.72
CA GLU A 199 10.67 -21.39 0.68
C GLU A 199 10.93 -20.62 -0.63
#